data_AF-A0A1V4YWQ0-F1
#
_entry.id   AF-A0A1V4YWQ0-F1
#
_cell.length_a   1.000
_cell.length_b   1.000
_cell.length_c   1.000
_cell.angle_alpha   90.00
_cell.angle_beta   90.00
_cell.angle_gamma   90.00
#
_symmetry.space_group_name_H-M   'P 1'
#
loop_
_entity.id
_entity.type
_entity.pdbx_description
1 polymer ?
#
loop_
_entity_poly.entity_id
_entity_poly.type
_entity_poly.pdbx_seq_one_letter_code
_entity_poly.pdbx_strand_id
1 'polypeptide(L)'
;MNIKPSTTTRFIDKLESRGLVERKVKGKLSYLYPTQNGTDMKSDIAECWGNLYKRYSKILGVKEGIKLTYTINKASELLEKDLN
;
A
#
# COMPACT_ATOMS: atom_id res chain seq x y z
N MET A 1 -10.87 -3.16 -3.09
CA MET A 1 -10.67 -1.88 -2.38
C MET A 1 -12.02 -1.29 -2.01
N ASN A 2 -12.33 -1.19 -0.72
CA ASN A 2 -13.61 -0.65 -0.26
C ASN A 2 -13.48 0.85 0.06
N ILE A 3 -13.26 1.66 -0.98
CA ILE A 3 -13.07 3.12 -0.86
C ILE A 3 -14.07 3.82 -1.77
N LYS A 4 -14.74 4.87 -1.27
CA LYS A 4 -15.70 5.65 -2.06
C LYS A 4 -15.03 6.30 -3.28
N PRO A 5 -15.69 6.39 -4.45
CA PRO A 5 -15.11 6.98 -5.67
C PRO A 5 -14.56 8.40 -5.49
N SER A 6 -15.23 9.23 -4.69
CA SER A 6 -14.78 10.60 -4.38
C SER A 6 -13.45 10.64 -3.62
N THR A 7 -13.25 9.69 -2.70
CA THR A 7 -12.00 9.54 -1.95
C THR A 7 -10.89 9.00 -2.85
N THR A 8 -11.19 8.01 -3.70
CA THR A 8 -10.23 7.47 -4.68
C THR A 8 -9.74 8.55 -5.63
N THR A 9 -10.65 9.41 -6.12
CA THR A 9 -10.30 10.53 -7.00
C THR A 9 -9.36 11.51 -6.31
N ARG A 10 -9.72 12.00 -5.11
CA ARG A 10 -8.85 12.91 -4.32
C ARG A 10 -7.48 12.29 -4.01
N PHE A 11 -7.43 10.99 -3.77
CA PHE A 11 -6.17 10.28 -3.52
C PHE A 11 -5.28 10.27 -4.77
N ILE A 12 -5.84 9.93 -5.93
CA ILE A 12 -5.12 9.93 -7.21
C ILE A 12 -4.62 11.34 -7.55
N ASP A 13 -5.47 12.36 -7.41
CA ASP A 13 -5.08 13.76 -7.67
C ASP A 13 -3.88 14.17 -6.81
N LYS A 14 -3.81 13.67 -5.56
CA LYS A 14 -2.67 13.94 -4.69
C LYS A 14 -1.39 13.21 -5.14
N LEU A 15 -1.49 11.96 -5.60
CA LEU A 15 -0.36 11.22 -6.14
C LEU A 15 0.18 11.87 -7.43
N GLU A 16 -0.73 12.34 -8.28
CA GLU A 16 -0.41 13.08 -9.51
C GLU A 16 0.28 14.42 -9.17
N SER A 17 -0.22 15.18 -8.19
CA SER A 17 0.43 16.43 -7.73
C SER A 17 1.83 16.22 -7.15
N ARG A 18 2.16 14.99 -6.72
CA ARG A 18 3.48 14.60 -6.20
C ARG A 18 4.37 13.96 -7.27
N GLY A 19 3.89 13.85 -8.51
CA GLY A 19 4.63 13.23 -9.61
C GLY A 19 4.84 11.72 -9.45
N LEU A 20 4.00 11.04 -8.67
CA LEU A 20 4.09 9.59 -8.42
C LEU A 20 3.25 8.76 -9.40
N VAL A 21 2.21 9.38 -9.96
CA VAL A 21 1.31 8.77 -10.94
C VAL A 21 1.07 9.78 -12.06
N GLU A 22 0.94 9.30 -13.28
CA GLU A 22 0.50 10.08 -14.44
C GLU A 22 -0.86 9.58 -14.95
N ARG A 23 -1.69 10.52 -15.40
CA ARG A 23 -2.98 10.23 -16.02
C ARG A 23 -2.90 10.40 -17.53
N LYS A 24 -3.35 9.40 -18.28
CA LYS A 24 -3.49 9.45 -19.74
C LYS A 24 -4.95 9.31 -20.13
N VAL A 25 -5.50 10.35 -20.75
CA VAL A 25 -6.89 10.37 -21.21
C VAL A 25 -6.96 9.89 -22.66
N LYS A 26 -7.83 8.90 -22.92
CA LYS A 26 -8.12 8.40 -24.26
C LYS A 26 -9.64 8.33 -24.45
N GLY A 27 -10.19 9.32 -25.15
CA GLY A 27 -11.64 9.48 -25.28
C GLY A 27 -12.30 9.75 -23.92
N LYS A 28 -13.30 8.93 -23.55
CA LYS A 28 -13.98 9.00 -22.24
C LYS A 28 -13.26 8.23 -21.13
N LEU A 29 -12.15 7.56 -21.43
CA LEU A 29 -11.41 6.74 -20.47
C LEU A 29 -10.18 7.47 -19.96
N SER A 30 -9.89 7.27 -18.68
CA SER A 30 -8.71 7.79 -18.00
C SER A 30 -7.91 6.62 -17.46
N TYR A 31 -6.66 6.50 -17.90
CA TYR A 31 -5.72 5.48 -17.47
C TYR A 31 -4.69 6.09 -16.52
N LEU A 32 -4.31 5.34 -15.48
CA LEU A 32 -3.34 5.76 -14.49
C LEU A 32 -2.11 4.87 -14.59
N TYR A 33 -0.94 5.49 -14.65
CA TYR A 33 0.34 4.79 -14.71
C TYR A 33 1.28 5.32 -13.62
N PRO A 34 2.03 4.46 -12.92
CA PRO A 34 3.09 4.94 -12.03
C PRO A 34 4.18 5.63 -12.87
N THR A 35 4.73 6.72 -12.35
CA THR A 35 5.94 7.32 -12.89
C THR A 35 7.18 6.53 -12.43
N GLN A 36 8.37 6.91 -12.91
CA GLN A 36 9.62 6.37 -12.38
C GLN A 36 9.73 6.61 -10.87
N ASN A 37 9.52 7.86 -10.41
CA ASN A 37 9.50 8.21 -8.99
C ASN A 37 8.49 7.39 -8.19
N GLY A 38 7.29 7.16 -8.76
CA GLY A 38 6.27 6.31 -8.12
C GLY A 38 6.69 4.85 -8.01
N THR A 39 7.48 4.36 -8.96
CA THR A 39 8.04 3.01 -8.93
C THR A 39 9.17 2.89 -7.93
N ASP A 40 10.06 3.89 -7.89
CA ASP A 40 11.21 3.92 -6.98
C ASP A 40 10.78 3.97 -5.51
N MET A 41 9.66 4.66 -5.21
CA MET A 41 9.08 4.74 -3.86
C MET A 41 8.67 3.37 -3.28
N LYS A 42 8.53 2.32 -4.12
CA LYS A 42 8.30 0.95 -3.62
C LYS A 42 9.45 0.47 -2.74
N SER A 43 10.68 0.86 -3.05
CA SER A 43 11.87 0.48 -2.28
C SER A 43 11.84 1.12 -0.89
N ASP A 44 11.55 2.42 -0.80
CA ASP A 44 11.39 3.14 0.47
C ASP A 44 10.29 2.54 1.35
N ILE A 45 9.16 2.17 0.74
CA ILE A 45 8.05 1.51 1.45
C ILE A 45 8.50 0.15 1.99
N ALA A 46 9.19 -0.65 1.18
CA ALA A 46 9.72 -1.95 1.62
C ALA A 46 10.73 -1.80 2.76
N GLU A 47 11.60 -0.78 2.70
CA GLU A 47 12.54 -0.47 3.76
C GLU A 47 11.80 -0.09 5.06
N CYS A 48 10.78 0.77 4.96
CA CYS A 48 9.95 1.15 6.11
C CYS A 48 9.29 -0.07 6.77
N TRP A 49 8.76 -1.01 5.99
CA TRP A 49 8.22 -2.27 6.50
C TRP A 49 9.28 -3.13 7.17
N GLY A 50 10.46 -3.27 6.56
CA GLY A 50 11.58 -3.98 7.15
C GLY A 50 12.05 -3.35 8.47
N ASN A 51 12.06 -2.03 8.55
CA ASN A 51 12.41 -1.29 9.75
C ASN A 51 11.36 -1.48 10.86
N LEU A 52 10.07 -1.49 10.51
CA LEU A 52 9.01 -1.84 11.46
C LEU A 52 9.19 -3.27 11.98
N TYR A 53 9.43 -4.24 11.09
CA TYR A 53 9.71 -5.63 11.44
C TYR A 53 10.86 -5.77 12.44
N LYS A 54 12.00 -5.11 12.15
CA LYS A 54 13.17 -5.12 13.01
C LYS A 54 12.86 -4.53 14.39
N ARG A 55 12.10 -3.43 14.46
CA ARG A 55 11.78 -2.74 15.71
C ARG A 55 10.98 -3.61 16.68
N TYR A 56 9.86 -4.20 16.24
CA TYR A 56 9.09 -5.05 17.15
C TYR A 56 9.78 -6.40 17.39
N SER A 57 10.52 -6.95 16.42
CA SER A 57 11.26 -8.20 16.60
C SER A 57 12.38 -8.07 17.63
N LYS A 58 13.00 -6.88 17.74
CA LYS A 58 13.99 -6.58 18.78
C LYS A 58 13.40 -6.62 20.19
N ILE A 59 12.12 -6.24 20.35
CA ILE A 59 11.44 -6.15 21.65
C ILE A 59 10.81 -7.50 22.03
N LEU A 60 10.15 -8.16 21.06
CA LEU A 60 9.36 -9.38 21.29
C LEU A 60 10.19 -10.67 21.11
N GLY A 61 11.36 -10.57 20.48
CA GLY A 61 12.09 -11.70 19.93
C GLY A 61 11.61 -12.06 18.51
N VAL A 62 12.54 -12.56 17.69
CA VAL A 62 12.32 -12.84 16.26
C VAL A 62 11.16 -13.80 16.02
N LYS A 63 11.05 -14.86 16.85
CA LYS A 63 9.98 -15.88 16.73
C LYS A 63 8.60 -15.24 16.92
N GLU A 64 8.43 -14.42 17.95
CA GLU A 64 7.15 -13.77 18.22
C GLU A 64 6.85 -12.65 17.22
N GLY A 65 7.88 -11.96 16.72
CA GLY A 65 7.72 -10.99 15.63
C GLY A 65 7.20 -11.61 14.33
N ILE A 66 7.73 -12.77 13.94
CA ILE A 66 7.22 -13.53 12.78
C ILE A 66 5.77 -13.96 13.01
N LYS A 67 5.47 -14.49 14.20
CA LYS A 67 4.10 -14.91 14.56
C LYS A 67 3.13 -13.74 14.48
N LEU A 68 3.49 -12.57 14.99
CA LEU A 68 2.67 -11.36 14.92
C LEU A 68 2.33 -10.98 13.47
N THR A 69 3.33 -10.95 12.60
CA THR A 69 3.13 -10.65 11.16
C THR A 69 2.15 -11.62 10.52
N TYR A 70 2.37 -12.91 10.76
CA TYR A 70 1.52 -13.97 10.22
C TYR A 70 0.07 -13.85 10.72
N THR A 71 -0.13 -13.62 12.02
CA THR A 71 -1.47 -13.48 12.61
C THR A 71 -2.21 -12.26 12.06
N ILE A 72 -1.54 -11.11 11.91
CA ILE A 72 -2.16 -9.90 11.33
C ILE A 72 -2.55 -10.14 9.87
N ASN A 73 -1.67 -10.76 9.08
CA ASN A 73 -1.95 -11.06 7.68
C ASN A 73 -3.15 -12.02 7.55
N LYS A 74 -3.15 -13.11 8.32
CA LYS A 74 -4.26 -14.08 8.32
C LYS A 74 -5.58 -13.45 8.75
N ALA A 75 -5.57 -12.57 9.75
CA ALA A 75 -6.77 -11.85 10.17
C ALA A 75 -7.28 -10.94 9.03
N SER A 76 -6.38 -10.25 8.33
CA SER A 76 -6.73 -9.39 7.19
C SER A 76 -7.38 -10.19 6.05
N GLU A 77 -6.82 -11.34 5.68
CA GLU A 77 -7.38 -12.23 4.66
C GLU A 77 -8.78 -12.76 5.03
N LEU A 78 -9.00 -13.07 6.31
CA LEU A 78 -10.31 -13.53 6.79
C LEU A 78 -11.36 -12.41 6.71
N LEU A 79 -10.99 -11.20 7.12
CA LEU A 79 -11.87 -10.03 7.03
C LEU A 79 -12.21 -9.68 5.57
N GLU A 80 -11.27 -9.80 4.65
CA GLU A 80 -11.54 -9.57 3.22
C GLU A 80 -12.49 -10.61 2.62
N LYS A 81 -12.43 -11.87 3.07
CA LYS A 81 -13.36 -12.91 2.64
C LYS A 81 -14.78 -12.67 3.13
N ASP A 82 -14.94 -12.12 4.33
CA ASP A 82 -16.25 -11.83 4.94
C ASP A 82 -16.91 -10.55 4.38
N LEU A 83 -16.12 -9.70 3.71
CA LEU A 83 -16.57 -8.46 3.08
C LEU A 83 -17.01 -8.62 1.61
N ASN A 84 -16.86 -9.81 1.01
CA ASN A 84 -17.27 -10.14 -0.36
C ASN A 84 -18.45 -11.12 -0.36
#